data_AF-A0A7G9YA29-F1
#
_entry.id   AF-A0A7G9YA29-F1
#
_cell.length_a   1.000
_cell.length_b   1.000
_cell.length_c   1.000
_cell.angle_alpha   90.00
_cell.angle_beta   90.00
_cell.angle_gamma   90.00
#
_symmetry.space_group_name_H-M   'P 1'
#
loop_
_entity.id
_entity.type
_entity.pdbx_description
1 polymer ?
#
loop_
_entity_poly.entity_id
_entity_poly.type
_entity_poly.pdbx_seq_one_letter_code
_entity_poly.pdbx_strand_id
1 'polypeptide(L)'
;MEKLIGKIENGFEYWFTFVTHPGVEPTNNRAERALRELMVQRKIIGTLRNGKGTSIHERIMTVLATWAQQGLNSLQMMRVMLSG
;
A
#
# COMPACT_ATOMS: atom_id res chain seq x y z
N MET A 1 -1.58 -16.94 24.51
CA MET A 1 -2.18 -15.66 24.93
C MET A 1 -1.29 -14.46 24.67
N GLU A 2 0.01 -14.52 24.97
CA GLU A 2 0.96 -13.39 24.77
C GLU A 2 0.95 -12.78 23.36
N LYS A 3 0.93 -13.60 22.31
CA LYS A 3 0.88 -13.11 20.91
C LYS A 3 -0.38 -12.30 20.58
N LEU A 4 -1.50 -12.60 21.24
CA LEU A 4 -2.76 -11.88 21.03
C LEU A 4 -2.71 -10.53 21.74
N ILE A 5 -2.23 -10.53 23.00
CA ILE A 5 -2.06 -9.31 23.80
C ILE A 5 -1.14 -8.33 23.06
N GLY A 6 0.03 -8.79 22.60
CA GLY A 6 0.94 -7.93 21.85
C GLY A 6 0.36 -7.41 20.53
N LYS A 7 -0.54 -8.15 19.86
CA LYS A 7 -1.24 -7.62 18.67
C LYS A 7 -2.22 -6.51 19.04
N ILE A 8 -2.93 -6.66 20.15
CA ILE A 8 -3.87 -5.65 20.64
C ILE A 8 -3.11 -4.38 21.02
N GLU A 9 -2.04 -4.50 21.81
CA GLU A 9 -1.22 -3.36 22.24
C GLU A 9 -0.66 -2.57 21.05
N ASN A 10 -0.13 -3.25 20.02
CA ASN A 10 0.41 -2.59 18.82
C ASN A 10 -0.66 -1.97 17.92
N GLY A 11 -1.89 -2.52 17.91
CA GLY A 11 -2.95 -2.11 17.00
C GLY A 11 -3.94 -1.10 17.58
N PHE A 12 -4.04 -1.02 18.91
CA PHE A 12 -5.12 -0.31 19.61
C PHE A 12 -5.24 1.15 19.21
N GLU A 13 -4.12 1.85 19.08
CA GLU A 13 -4.06 3.26 18.69
C GLU A 13 -4.58 3.53 17.26
N TYR A 14 -4.50 2.53 16.38
CA TYR A 14 -4.83 2.66 14.95
C TYR A 14 -6.22 2.13 14.59
N TRP A 15 -6.80 1.23 15.39
CA TRP A 15 -8.11 0.62 15.07
C TRP A 15 -9.28 1.60 15.17
N PHE A 16 -9.16 2.63 16.00
CA PHE A 16 -10.24 3.58 16.28
C PHE A 16 -10.00 4.97 15.69
N THR A 17 -9.06 5.13 14.74
CA THR A 17 -8.76 6.43 14.11
C THR A 17 -10.00 7.07 13.48
N PHE A 18 -10.96 6.28 13.01
CA PHE A 18 -12.23 6.77 12.46
C PHE A 18 -13.10 7.53 13.48
N VAL A 19 -12.91 7.30 14.79
CA VAL A 19 -13.65 8.01 15.85
C VAL A 19 -13.22 9.48 15.93
N THR A 20 -11.94 9.76 15.69
CA THR A 20 -11.36 11.10 15.82
C THR A 20 -11.16 11.81 14.48
N HIS A 21 -11.14 11.08 13.35
CA HIS A 21 -10.90 11.61 12.02
C HIS A 21 -12.10 11.34 11.08
N PRO A 22 -13.05 12.28 10.97
CA PRO A 22 -14.15 12.18 10.02
C PRO A 22 -13.62 12.01 8.58
N GLY A 23 -14.09 10.96 7.89
CA GLY A 23 -13.64 10.61 6.52
C GLY A 23 -12.70 9.41 6.44
N VAL A 24 -12.19 8.91 7.57
CA VAL A 24 -11.54 7.58 7.63
C VAL A 24 -12.62 6.52 7.79
N GLU A 25 -12.65 5.53 6.90
CA GLU A 25 -13.57 4.41 7.04
C GLU A 25 -13.22 3.56 8.27
N PRO A 26 -14.19 2.97 8.99
CA PRO A 26 -13.94 2.08 10.12
C PRO A 26 -13.37 0.70 9.70
N THR A 27 -12.96 0.56 8.44
CA THR A 27 -12.49 -0.70 7.86
C THR A 27 -11.14 -0.51 7.18
N ASN A 28 -10.31 -1.54 7.25
CA ASN A 28 -9.01 -1.58 6.58
C ASN A 28 -9.11 -1.85 5.05
N ASN A 29 -10.33 -1.93 4.50
CA ASN A 29 -10.58 -2.36 3.12
C ASN A 29 -9.86 -1.49 2.09
N ARG A 30 -9.73 -0.19 2.34
CA ARG A 30 -9.00 0.72 1.44
C ARG A 30 -7.52 0.38 1.37
N ALA A 31 -6.87 0.18 2.52
CA ALA A 31 -5.45 -0.14 2.56
C ALA A 31 -5.17 -1.54 2.01
N GLU A 32 -6.00 -2.54 2.35
CA GLU A 32 -5.86 -3.89 1.80
C GLU A 32 -6.05 -3.94 0.29
N ARG A 33 -7.02 -3.19 -0.26
CA ARG A 33 -7.20 -3.07 -1.71
C ARG A 33 -5.96 -2.47 -2.38
N ALA A 34 -5.38 -1.43 -1.80
CA ALA A 34 -4.15 -0.82 -2.31
C ALA A 34 -2.95 -1.79 -2.29
N LEU A 35 -2.86 -2.67 -1.29
CA LEU A 35 -1.75 -3.63 -1.16
C LEU A 35 -1.94 -4.92 -1.98
N ARG A 36 -3.20 -5.32 -2.26
CA ARG A 36 -3.53 -6.61 -2.88
C ARG A 36 -2.86 -6.80 -4.23
N GLU A 37 -2.91 -5.79 -5.09
CA GLU A 37 -2.29 -5.84 -6.41
C GLU A 37 -0.77 -6.03 -6.29
N LEU A 38 -0.12 -5.33 -5.35
CA LEU A 38 1.32 -5.45 -5.10
C LEU A 38 1.70 -6.86 -4.66
N MET A 39 0.93 -7.44 -3.74
CA MET A 39 1.19 -8.79 -3.22
C MET A 39 1.03 -9.85 -4.31
N VAL A 40 0.04 -9.69 -5.20
CA VAL A 40 -0.15 -10.58 -6.36
C VAL A 40 1.05 -10.49 -7.30
N GLN A 41 1.47 -9.28 -7.69
CA GLN A 41 2.63 -9.08 -8.56
C GLN A 41 3.92 -9.67 -7.96
N ARG A 42 4.17 -9.42 -6.66
CA ARG A 42 5.32 -9.99 -5.95
C ARG A 42 5.30 -11.52 -5.95
N LYS A 43 4.11 -12.13 -5.81
CA LYS A 43 3.94 -13.59 -5.84
C LYS A 43 4.21 -14.15 -7.24
N ILE A 44 3.75 -13.48 -8.29
CA ILE A 44 3.97 -13.88 -9.70
C ILE A 44 5.46 -13.81 -10.06
N ILE A 45 6.15 -12.74 -9.68
CA ILE A 45 7.56 -12.49 -10.06
C ILE A 45 8.54 -13.37 -9.24
N GLY A 46 8.07 -14.12 -8.25
CA GLY A 46 8.90 -15.06 -7.49
C GLY A 46 9.86 -14.38 -6.52
N THR A 47 9.43 -13.24 -5.95
CA THR A 47 10.16 -12.40 -4.97
C THR A 47 11.25 -11.49 -5.53
N LEU A 48 11.60 -10.46 -4.76
CA LEU A 48 12.66 -9.50 -5.06
C LEU A 48 13.98 -10.04 -4.48
N ARG A 49 14.96 -10.28 -5.35
CA ARG A 49 16.19 -11.03 -5.02
C ARG A 49 17.30 -10.19 -4.40
N ASN A 50 17.15 -8.87 -4.33
CA ASN A 50 18.10 -7.95 -3.69
C ASN A 50 17.41 -6.64 -3.25
N GLY A 51 18.04 -5.92 -2.32
CA GLY A 51 17.48 -4.68 -1.75
C GLY A 51 17.28 -3.56 -2.77
N LYS A 52 18.12 -3.47 -3.80
CA LYS A 52 17.96 -2.50 -4.89
C LYS A 52 16.67 -2.75 -5.68
N GLY A 53 16.40 -4.01 -6.03
CA GLY A 53 15.18 -4.44 -6.70
C GLY A 53 13.95 -4.21 -5.83
N THR A 54 14.07 -4.45 -4.53
CA THR A 54 13.01 -4.13 -3.56
C THR A 54 12.66 -2.65 -3.57
N SER A 55 13.65 -1.77 -3.42
CA SER A 55 13.43 -0.32 -3.39
C SER A 55 12.85 0.21 -4.69
N ILE A 56 13.33 -0.26 -5.85
CA ILE A 56 12.79 0.15 -7.16
C ILE A 56 11.32 -0.26 -7.27
N HIS A 57 11.01 -1.52 -6.93
CA HIS A 57 9.65 -2.03 -7.01
C HIS A 57 8.71 -1.27 -6.06
N GLU A 58 9.11 -1.06 -4.81
CA GLU A 58 8.33 -0.30 -3.83
C GLU A 58 8.03 1.12 -4.32
N ARG A 59 9.03 1.81 -4.90
CA ARG A 59 8.84 3.18 -5.43
C ARG A 59 7.88 3.21 -6.61
N ILE A 60 8.07 2.32 -7.61
CA ILE A 60 7.17 2.25 -8.77
C ILE A 60 5.74 1.96 -8.32
N MET A 61 5.57 0.96 -7.45
CA MET A 61 4.25 0.58 -6.97
C MET A 61 3.58 1.67 -6.12
N THR A 62 4.34 2.41 -5.31
CA THR A 62 3.81 3.55 -4.53
C THR A 62 3.29 4.66 -5.45
N VAL A 63 4.03 4.99 -6.50
CA VAL A 63 3.63 6.02 -7.47
C VAL A 63 2.36 5.58 -8.22
N LEU A 64 2.32 4.33 -8.69
CA LEU A 64 1.15 3.79 -9.39
C LEU A 64 -0.09 3.74 -8.50
N ALA A 65 0.06 3.29 -7.25
CA ALA A 65 -1.03 3.26 -6.27
C ALA A 65 -1.55 4.67 -5.98
N THR A 66 -0.66 5.66 -5.91
CA THR A 66 -1.04 7.06 -5.69
C THR A 66 -1.86 7.61 -6.86
N TRP A 67 -1.41 7.39 -8.10
CA TRP A 67 -2.17 7.82 -9.29
C TRP A 67 -3.52 7.12 -9.40
N ALA A 68 -3.58 5.82 -9.14
CA ALA A 68 -4.84 5.07 -9.12
C ALA A 68 -5.82 5.61 -8.07
N GLN A 69 -5.33 5.95 -6.86
CA GLN A 69 -6.16 6.56 -5.82
C GLN A 69 -6.67 7.96 -6.18
N GLN A 70 -5.92 8.70 -7.00
CA GLN A 70 -6.33 10.01 -7.51
C GLN A 70 -7.24 9.91 -8.76
N GLY A 71 -7.55 8.71 -9.24
CA GLY A 71 -8.34 8.50 -10.45
C GLY A 71 -7.60 8.85 -11.74
N LEU A 72 -6.26 8.93 -11.70
CA LEU A 72 -5.43 9.25 -12.85
C LEU A 72 -5.10 8.01 -13.68
N ASN A 73 -4.89 8.19 -14.98
CA ASN A 73 -4.41 7.13 -15.85
C ASN A 73 -2.92 6.87 -15.61
N SER A 74 -2.60 5.78 -14.92
CA SER A 74 -1.22 5.42 -14.54
C SER A 74 -0.25 5.31 -15.73
N LEU A 75 -0.69 4.87 -16.91
CA LEU A 75 0.17 4.77 -18.09
C LEU A 75 0.51 6.16 -18.67
N GLN A 76 -0.48 7.06 -18.74
CA GLN A 76 -0.25 8.44 -19.17
C GLN A 76 0.69 9.15 -18.20
N MET A 77 0.46 9.02 -16.90
CA MET A 77 1.31 9.64 -15.89
C MET A 77 2.74 9.09 -15.90
N MET A 78 2.91 7.77 -16.11
CA MET A 78 4.24 7.18 -16.26
C MET A 78 4.97 7.74 -17.47
N ARG A 79 4.28 7.91 -18.62
CA ARG A 79 4.89 8.51 -19.81
C ARG A 79 5.36 9.94 -19.54
N VAL A 80 4.53 10.76 -18.90
CA VAL A 80 4.87 12.14 -18.55
C VAL A 80 6.10 12.19 -17.64
N MET A 81 6.13 11.33 -16.61
CA MET A 81 7.26 11.27 -15.68
C MET A 81 8.59 10.88 -16.36
N LEU A 82 8.54 9.96 -17.33
CA LEU A 82 9.73 9.46 -18.04
C LEU A 82 10.16 10.37 -19.20
N SER A 83 9.31 11.31 -19.63
CA SER A 83 9.60 12.26 -20.70
C SER A 83 10.26 13.56 -20.22
N GLY A 84 10.48 13.69 -18.91
CA GLY A 84 11.16 14.85 -18.28
C GLY A 84 12.66 14.64 -18.08
#